data_AF-A0A2V9JCW0-F1
#
_entry.id   AF-A0A2V9JCW0-F1
#
_cell.length_a   1.000
_cell.length_b   1.000
_cell.length_c   1.000
_cell.angle_alpha   90.00
_cell.angle_beta   90.00
_cell.angle_gamma   90.00
#
_symmetry.space_group_name_H-M   'P 1'
#
loop_
_entity.id
_entity.type
_entity.pdbx_description
1 polymer ?
#
loop_
_entity_poly.entity_id
_entity_poly.type
_entity_poly.pdbx_seq_one_letter_code
_entity_poly.pdbx_strand_id
1 'polypeptide(L)'
;MTETNAGERLSIARLIMMPALITLAVSLLRLVGELEHWSKVLFNPTAGGGAAIVGITWLAFIFGVYFALKLAGAGQGPASTGKAIGFAVLGFLLVFAGVFLAFGPKPAFPGKMVVGLLVMAVGGAVPFISWPVLAKALAAYGYAARIPVAVIMFFAIRGNWGTHYDVLPPGYTGPTSFWGEYLAIGLLPQLVFWVAFTITTGSLFGSVASAVAHRGKAAAHATS
;
A
#
# COMPACT_ATOMS: atom_id res chain seq x y z
N MET A 1 18.24 -43.99 5.11
CA MET A 1 18.60 -42.87 4.21
C MET A 1 17.39 -42.54 3.36
N THR A 2 16.70 -41.46 3.68
CA THR A 2 15.79 -40.75 2.80
C THR A 2 15.99 -39.29 3.11
N GLU A 3 16.73 -38.61 2.25
CA GLU A 3 17.01 -37.19 2.34
C GLU A 3 15.70 -36.39 2.25
N THR A 4 15.35 -35.64 3.28
CA THR A 4 14.44 -34.50 3.16
C THR A 4 15.21 -33.31 2.62
N ASN A 5 15.62 -33.39 1.35
CA ASN A 5 16.22 -32.29 0.58
C ASN A 5 15.14 -31.65 -0.31
N ALA A 6 14.50 -30.59 0.19
CA ALA A 6 13.95 -29.51 -0.63
C ALA A 6 13.55 -28.35 0.30
N GLY A 7 14.40 -27.33 0.42
CA GLY A 7 14.09 -26.11 1.16
C GLY A 7 12.76 -25.53 0.68
N GLU A 8 11.79 -25.39 1.60
CA GLU A 8 10.49 -24.79 1.31
C GLU A 8 10.71 -23.40 0.71
N ARG A 9 10.43 -23.25 -0.60
CA ARG A 9 10.32 -21.93 -1.22
C ARG A 9 9.29 -21.13 -0.42
N LEU A 10 9.71 -19.97 0.08
CA LEU A 10 8.87 -19.10 0.89
C LEU A 10 7.59 -18.74 0.11
N SER A 11 6.45 -19.28 0.53
CA SER A 11 5.16 -19.03 -0.13
C SER A 11 4.67 -17.61 0.16
N ILE A 12 4.28 -16.87 -0.88
CA ILE A 12 3.74 -15.50 -0.75
C ILE A 12 2.50 -15.51 0.16
N ALA A 13 1.61 -16.51 0.02
CA ALA A 13 0.41 -16.61 0.85
C ALA A 13 0.77 -16.70 2.35
N ARG A 14 1.75 -17.54 2.69
CA ARG A 14 2.24 -17.69 4.08
C ARG A 14 2.93 -16.42 4.57
N LEU A 15 3.66 -15.74 3.69
CA LEU A 15 4.37 -14.49 3.99
C LEU A 15 3.40 -13.35 4.34
N ILE A 16 2.30 -13.21 3.62
CA ILE A 16 1.36 -12.08 3.76
C ILE A 16 0.22 -12.34 4.74
N MET A 17 -0.08 -13.60 5.09
CA MET A 17 -1.25 -13.96 5.93
C MET A 17 -1.28 -13.17 7.24
N MET A 18 -0.20 -13.24 8.03
CA MET A 18 -0.13 -12.54 9.32
C MET A 18 -0.18 -11.01 9.15
N PRO A 19 0.60 -10.39 8.26
CA PRO A 19 0.44 -8.97 7.94
C PRO A 19 -0.99 -8.58 7.53
N ALA A 20 -1.67 -9.37 6.72
CA ALA A 20 -3.04 -9.09 6.30
C ALA A 20 -4.03 -9.13 7.48
N LEU A 21 -3.90 -10.11 8.38
CA LEU A 21 -4.71 -10.20 9.60
C LEU A 21 -4.46 -9.03 10.54
N ILE A 22 -3.21 -8.62 10.73
CA ILE A 22 -2.86 -7.44 11.53
C ILE A 22 -3.49 -6.18 10.92
N THR A 23 -3.40 -6.04 9.60
CA THR A 23 -3.98 -4.88 8.89
C THR A 23 -5.50 -4.85 8.97
N LEU A 24 -6.16 -6.00 8.90
CA LEU A 24 -7.60 -6.10 9.15
C LEU A 24 -7.94 -5.68 10.58
N ALA A 25 -7.22 -6.18 11.59
CA ALA A 25 -7.44 -5.81 12.98
C ALA A 25 -7.26 -4.30 13.21
N VAL A 26 -6.22 -3.69 12.63
CA VAL A 26 -6.01 -2.23 12.70
C VAL A 26 -7.13 -1.46 12.02
N SER A 27 -7.65 -1.95 10.89
CA SER A 27 -8.77 -1.31 10.17
C SER A 27 -10.07 -1.37 10.98
N LEU A 28 -10.37 -2.51 11.59
CA LEU A 28 -11.54 -2.68 12.45
C LEU A 28 -11.41 -1.87 13.75
N LEU A 29 -10.24 -1.88 14.38
CA LEU A 29 -9.96 -1.04 15.54
C LEU A 29 -10.17 0.44 15.21
N ARG A 30 -9.70 0.87 14.03
CA ARG A 30 -9.90 2.23 13.56
C ARG A 30 -11.38 2.56 13.41
N LEU A 31 -12.13 1.71 12.72
CA LEU A 31 -13.57 1.85 12.52
C LEU A 31 -14.30 1.98 13.86
N VAL A 32 -14.06 1.06 14.79
CA VAL A 32 -14.69 1.08 16.12
C VAL A 32 -14.32 2.36 16.86
N GLY A 33 -13.05 2.75 16.87
CA GLY A 33 -12.63 3.97 17.55
C GLY A 33 -13.27 5.25 16.99
N GLU A 34 -13.55 5.31 15.69
CA GLU A 34 -14.26 6.44 15.09
C GLU A 34 -15.76 6.44 15.44
N LEU A 35 -16.41 5.27 15.41
CA LEU A 35 -17.82 5.11 15.78
C LEU A 35 -18.06 5.42 17.27
N GLU A 36 -17.15 4.99 18.15
CA GLU A 36 -17.19 5.26 19.58
C GLU A 36 -16.60 6.62 19.97
N HIS A 37 -16.26 7.46 18.97
CA HIS A 37 -15.74 8.81 19.15
C HIS A 37 -14.54 8.91 20.11
N TRP A 38 -13.61 7.94 20.01
CA TRP A 38 -12.36 7.96 20.75
C TRP A 38 -11.46 9.13 20.33
N SER A 39 -10.27 9.23 20.94
CA SER A 39 -9.34 10.34 20.71
C SER A 39 -9.12 10.64 19.23
N LYS A 40 -9.42 11.87 18.81
CA LYS A 40 -9.25 12.34 17.43
C LYS A 40 -7.79 12.34 16.95
N VAL A 41 -6.82 12.29 17.87
CA VAL A 41 -5.40 12.12 17.52
C VAL A 41 -5.15 10.71 16.97
N LEU A 42 -5.86 9.72 17.52
CA LEU A 42 -5.73 8.32 17.17
C LEU A 42 -6.71 7.89 16.07
N PHE A 43 -7.94 8.41 16.11
CA PHE A 43 -9.10 7.99 15.31
C PHE A 43 -9.78 9.20 14.66
N ASN A 44 -9.08 9.89 13.76
CA ASN A 44 -9.61 11.10 13.12
C ASN A 44 -10.60 10.74 11.99
N PRO A 45 -11.89 11.15 12.07
CA PRO A 45 -12.90 10.84 11.07
C PRO A 45 -12.87 11.77 9.83
N THR A 46 -11.96 12.75 9.77
CA THR A 46 -11.86 13.65 8.61
C THR A 46 -11.45 12.89 7.34
N ALA A 47 -11.87 13.39 6.17
CA ALA A 47 -11.50 12.80 4.89
C ALA A 47 -9.98 12.64 4.72
N GLY A 48 -9.56 11.51 4.16
CA GLY A 48 -8.15 11.13 4.09
C GLY A 48 -7.55 10.72 5.44
N GLY A 49 -8.35 10.72 6.50
CA GLY A 49 -8.00 10.23 7.82
C GLY A 49 -7.12 11.16 8.65
N GLY A 50 -6.91 12.42 8.24
CA GLY A 50 -6.26 13.46 9.05
C GLY A 50 -4.90 13.12 9.66
N ALA A 51 -4.11 12.25 9.01
CA ALA A 51 -2.87 11.68 9.54
C ALA A 51 -3.03 10.91 10.88
N ALA A 52 -4.22 10.34 11.13
CA ALA A 52 -4.51 9.51 12.29
C ALA A 52 -3.43 8.44 12.49
N ILE A 53 -2.97 8.30 13.74
CA ILE A 53 -1.91 7.34 14.10
C ILE A 53 -2.40 5.91 13.89
N VAL A 54 -3.66 5.61 14.24
CA VAL A 54 -4.26 4.30 13.99
C VAL A 54 -4.76 4.27 12.56
N GLY A 55 -3.84 4.02 11.63
CA GLY A 55 -4.12 3.94 10.20
C GLY A 55 -3.24 2.93 9.49
N ILE A 56 -3.83 2.20 8.53
CA ILE A 56 -3.07 1.17 7.79
C ILE A 56 -2.07 1.75 6.78
N THR A 57 -2.12 3.05 6.52
CA THR A 57 -1.14 3.76 5.67
C THR A 57 0.30 3.55 6.15
N TRP A 58 0.50 3.51 7.47
CA TRP A 58 1.81 3.31 8.09
C TRP A 58 2.36 1.89 7.90
N LEU A 59 1.48 0.90 7.71
CA LEU A 59 1.86 -0.51 7.61
C LEU A 59 2.60 -0.83 6.30
N ALA A 60 2.45 0.00 5.26
CA ALA A 60 3.21 -0.15 4.02
C ALA A 60 4.73 -0.01 4.25
N PHE A 61 5.14 0.91 5.13
CA PHE A 61 6.54 1.12 5.49
C PHE A 61 7.09 -0.09 6.27
N ILE A 62 6.35 -0.55 7.26
CA ILE A 62 6.75 -1.65 8.15
C ILE A 62 6.80 -2.98 7.40
N PHE A 63 5.69 -3.34 6.73
CA PHE A 63 5.61 -4.63 6.04
C PHE A 63 6.42 -4.67 4.76
N GLY A 64 6.67 -3.52 4.10
CA GLY A 64 7.65 -3.44 3.02
C GLY A 64 9.05 -3.87 3.44
N VAL A 65 9.52 -3.38 4.59
CA VAL A 65 10.79 -3.81 5.18
C VAL A 65 10.76 -5.29 5.55
N TYR A 66 9.71 -5.74 6.24
CA TYR A 66 9.55 -7.14 6.64
C TYR A 66 9.61 -8.10 5.44
N PHE A 67 8.85 -7.84 4.37
CA PHE A 67 8.83 -8.67 3.18
C PHE A 67 10.18 -8.68 2.48
N ALA A 68 10.81 -7.51 2.30
CA ALA A 68 12.11 -7.42 1.64
C ALA A 68 13.19 -8.20 2.38
N LEU A 69 13.26 -8.08 3.71
CA LEU A 69 14.25 -8.82 4.51
C LEU A 69 14.01 -10.33 4.49
N LYS A 70 12.75 -10.78 4.56
CA LYS A 70 12.42 -12.21 4.47
C LYS A 70 12.75 -12.79 3.09
N LEU A 71 12.45 -12.07 2.02
CA LEU A 71 12.72 -12.50 0.64
C LEU A 71 14.23 -12.47 0.34
N ALA A 72 14.93 -11.39 0.68
CA ALA A 72 16.37 -11.30 0.50
C ALA A 72 17.12 -12.36 1.31
N GLY A 73 16.70 -12.61 2.55
CA GLY A 73 17.23 -13.69 3.39
C GLY A 73 17.02 -15.10 2.81
N ALA A 74 15.98 -15.29 1.99
CA ALA A 74 15.71 -16.52 1.26
C ALA A 74 16.40 -16.58 -0.12
N GLY A 75 17.36 -15.68 -0.41
CA GLY A 75 18.05 -15.62 -1.69
C GLY A 75 17.23 -15.01 -2.84
N GLN A 76 16.06 -14.45 -2.55
CA GLN A 76 15.16 -13.83 -3.53
C GLN A 76 15.29 -12.29 -3.53
N GLY A 77 16.50 -11.79 -3.29
CA GLY A 77 16.85 -10.37 -3.34
C GLY A 77 16.83 -9.78 -4.76
N PRO A 78 16.95 -8.45 -4.91
CA PRO A 78 17.02 -7.82 -6.21
C PRO A 78 18.38 -8.09 -6.86
N ALA A 79 18.41 -8.23 -8.19
CA ALA A 79 19.66 -8.39 -8.94
C ALA A 79 20.60 -7.18 -8.80
N SER A 80 20.04 -5.98 -8.59
CA SER A 80 20.79 -4.77 -8.28
C SER A 80 20.01 -3.92 -7.30
N THR A 81 20.61 -3.67 -6.13
CA THR A 81 20.00 -2.83 -5.08
C THR A 81 19.79 -1.39 -5.56
N GLY A 82 20.73 -0.82 -6.30
CA GLY A 82 20.60 0.53 -6.85
C GLY A 82 19.43 0.65 -7.83
N LYS A 83 19.27 -0.33 -8.73
CA LYS A 83 18.11 -0.39 -9.62
C LYS A 83 16.81 -0.57 -8.82
N ALA A 84 16.80 -1.44 -7.81
CA ALA A 84 15.62 -1.64 -6.96
C ALA A 84 15.13 -0.34 -6.32
N ILE A 85 16.04 0.44 -5.72
CA ILE A 85 15.73 1.75 -5.15
C ILE A 85 15.28 2.74 -6.24
N GLY A 86 16.04 2.87 -7.34
CA GLY A 86 15.73 3.83 -8.41
C GLY A 86 14.35 3.61 -9.05
N PHE A 87 14.00 2.36 -9.36
CA PHE A 87 12.69 2.01 -9.89
C PHE A 87 11.57 2.18 -8.86
N ALA A 88 11.82 1.93 -7.57
CA ALA A 88 10.84 2.20 -6.52
C ALA A 88 10.56 3.70 -6.37
N VAL A 89 11.59 4.56 -6.44
CA VAL A 89 11.45 6.03 -6.45
C VAL A 89 10.68 6.48 -7.68
N LEU A 90 11.05 6.00 -8.87
CA LEU A 90 10.35 6.34 -10.11
C LEU A 90 8.86 5.96 -10.04
N GLY A 91 8.56 4.75 -9.59
CA GLY A 91 7.18 4.29 -9.40
C GLY A 91 6.41 5.17 -8.42
N PHE A 92 7.02 5.52 -7.28
CA PHE A 92 6.43 6.41 -6.28
C PHE A 92 6.09 7.79 -6.87
N LEU A 93 7.05 8.40 -7.59
CA LEU A 93 6.84 9.70 -8.23
C LEU A 93 5.72 9.64 -9.28
N LEU A 94 5.64 8.57 -10.07
CA LEU A 94 4.56 8.37 -11.04
C LEU A 94 3.20 8.22 -10.35
N VAL A 95 3.10 7.47 -9.25
CA VAL A 95 1.85 7.34 -8.50
C VAL A 95 1.33 8.71 -8.06
N PHE A 96 2.19 9.55 -7.47
CA PHE A 96 1.78 10.89 -7.05
C PHE A 96 1.52 11.83 -8.23
N ALA A 97 2.27 11.73 -9.32
CA ALA A 97 1.95 12.45 -10.56
C ALA A 97 0.55 12.08 -11.07
N GLY A 98 0.18 10.80 -11.00
CA GLY A 98 -1.17 10.32 -11.32
C GLY A 98 -2.24 10.90 -10.39
N VAL A 99 -1.96 11.04 -9.09
CA VAL A 99 -2.86 11.71 -8.12
C VAL A 99 -3.07 13.16 -8.48
N PHE A 100 -2.01 13.91 -8.74
CA PHE A 100 -2.12 15.31 -9.16
C PHE A 100 -2.88 15.44 -10.48
N LEU A 101 -2.70 14.53 -11.42
CA LEU A 101 -3.41 14.54 -12.70
C LEU A 101 -4.90 14.21 -12.56
N ALA A 102 -5.24 13.21 -11.76
CA ALA A 102 -6.63 12.78 -11.56
C ALA A 102 -7.43 13.78 -10.72
N PHE A 103 -6.86 14.23 -9.61
CA PHE A 103 -7.57 14.95 -8.55
C PHE A 103 -7.12 16.41 -8.37
N GLY A 104 -6.03 16.83 -9.01
CA GLY A 104 -5.54 18.19 -8.94
C GLY A 104 -6.46 19.20 -9.66
N PRO A 105 -6.38 20.49 -9.29
CA PRO A 105 -7.18 21.54 -9.90
C PRO A 105 -6.80 21.79 -11.36
N LYS A 106 -5.55 21.51 -11.74
CA LYS A 106 -5.01 21.66 -13.11
C LYS A 106 -4.00 20.53 -13.40
N PRO A 107 -3.83 20.13 -14.67
CA PRO A 107 -4.59 20.58 -15.85
C PRO A 107 -6.03 20.06 -15.86
N ALA A 108 -6.94 20.81 -16.48
CA ALA A 108 -8.34 20.43 -16.64
C ALA A 108 -8.58 20.04 -18.10
N PHE A 109 -8.86 18.76 -18.35
CA PHE A 109 -9.21 18.23 -19.67
C PHE A 109 -10.15 17.02 -19.53
N PRO A 110 -10.98 16.73 -20.56
CA PRO A 110 -11.83 15.54 -20.57
C PRO A 110 -11.02 14.26 -20.37
N GLY A 111 -11.41 13.42 -19.41
CA GLY A 111 -10.73 12.14 -19.16
C GLY A 111 -9.50 12.20 -18.25
N LYS A 112 -9.16 13.35 -17.63
CA LYS A 112 -8.00 13.47 -16.71
C LYS A 112 -7.99 12.42 -15.60
N MET A 113 -9.16 12.02 -15.10
CA MET A 113 -9.29 10.98 -14.07
C MET A 113 -8.82 9.62 -14.58
N VAL A 114 -9.21 9.24 -15.80
CA VAL A 114 -8.78 7.98 -16.43
C VAL A 114 -7.27 7.99 -16.65
N VAL A 115 -6.73 9.09 -17.21
CA VAL A 115 -5.29 9.20 -17.43
C VAL A 115 -4.52 9.15 -16.11
N GLY A 116 -4.96 9.87 -15.07
CA GLY A 116 -4.31 9.84 -13.76
C GLY A 116 -4.35 8.45 -13.10
N LEU A 117 -5.47 7.72 -13.19
CA LEU A 117 -5.57 6.33 -12.72
C LEU A 117 -4.63 5.39 -13.49
N LEU A 118 -4.51 5.54 -14.80
CA LEU A 118 -3.56 4.77 -15.61
C LEU A 118 -2.11 5.07 -15.21
N VAL A 119 -1.77 6.33 -14.99
CA VAL A 119 -0.43 6.74 -14.53
C VAL A 119 -0.12 6.15 -13.15
N MET A 120 -1.10 6.10 -12.23
CA MET A 120 -0.92 5.41 -10.94
C MET A 120 -0.68 3.91 -11.12
N ALA A 121 -1.47 3.24 -11.96
CA ALA A 121 -1.33 1.81 -12.21
C ALA A 121 0.05 1.49 -12.83
N VAL A 122 0.49 2.29 -13.80
CA VAL A 122 1.84 2.19 -14.39
C VAL A 122 2.90 2.40 -13.31
N GLY A 123 2.77 3.45 -12.49
CA GLY A 123 3.68 3.72 -11.37
C GLY A 123 3.80 2.55 -10.39
N GLY A 124 2.67 1.92 -10.04
CA GLY A 124 2.62 0.71 -9.22
C GLY A 124 3.26 -0.52 -9.87
N ALA A 125 3.28 -0.59 -11.21
CA ALA A 125 3.92 -1.68 -11.96
C ALA A 125 5.44 -1.51 -12.09
N VAL A 126 5.99 -0.30 -11.94
CA VAL A 126 7.43 -0.03 -12.12
C VAL A 126 8.34 -0.91 -11.23
N PRO A 127 8.06 -1.13 -9.93
CA PRO A 127 8.91 -1.97 -9.09
C PRO A 127 9.02 -3.44 -9.54
N PHE A 128 8.11 -3.93 -10.38
CA PHE A 128 8.18 -5.28 -10.94
C PHE A 128 9.38 -5.48 -11.86
N ILE A 129 9.97 -4.41 -12.39
CA ILE A 129 11.15 -4.46 -13.27
C ILE A 129 12.41 -4.86 -12.50
N SER A 130 12.57 -4.36 -11.28
CA SER A 130 13.82 -4.46 -10.52
C SER A 130 13.77 -5.50 -9.41
N TRP A 131 12.60 -5.72 -8.79
CA TRP A 131 12.40 -6.75 -7.78
C TRP A 131 11.00 -7.38 -7.86
N PRO A 132 10.73 -8.20 -8.90
CA PRO A 132 9.40 -8.72 -9.18
C PRO A 132 8.76 -9.48 -8.01
N VAL A 133 9.53 -10.24 -7.24
CA VAL A 133 8.99 -11.05 -6.13
C VAL A 133 8.51 -10.17 -4.97
N LEU A 134 9.27 -9.13 -4.61
CA LEU A 134 8.84 -8.17 -3.59
C LEU A 134 7.60 -7.41 -4.05
N ALA A 135 7.59 -6.94 -5.31
CA ALA A 135 6.44 -6.24 -5.88
C ALA A 135 5.17 -7.12 -5.89
N LYS A 136 5.29 -8.41 -6.22
CA LYS A 136 4.18 -9.39 -6.13
C LYS A 136 3.67 -9.55 -4.69
N ALA A 137 4.57 -9.71 -3.72
CA ALA A 137 4.19 -9.84 -2.32
C ALA A 137 3.46 -8.59 -1.82
N LEU A 138 3.96 -7.40 -2.15
CA LEU A 138 3.34 -6.13 -1.82
C LEU A 138 2.01 -5.89 -2.51
N ALA A 139 1.86 -6.32 -3.77
CA ALA A 139 0.59 -6.24 -4.49
C ALA A 139 -0.46 -7.16 -3.85
N ALA A 140 -0.09 -8.41 -3.57
CA ALA A 140 -0.98 -9.37 -2.91
C ALA A 140 -1.39 -8.90 -1.51
N TYR A 141 -0.43 -8.44 -0.71
CA TYR A 141 -0.70 -7.81 0.58
C TYR A 141 -1.55 -6.55 0.45
N GLY A 142 -1.26 -5.69 -0.52
CA GLY A 142 -2.02 -4.47 -0.80
C GLY A 142 -3.47 -4.77 -1.09
N TYR A 143 -3.78 -5.72 -1.97
CA TYR A 143 -5.17 -6.13 -2.21
C TYR A 143 -5.81 -6.78 -0.98
N ALA A 144 -5.09 -7.64 -0.25
CA ALA A 144 -5.60 -8.24 0.98
C ALA A 144 -5.94 -7.20 2.07
N ALA A 145 -5.19 -6.10 2.13
CA ALA A 145 -5.46 -4.98 3.02
C ALA A 145 -6.62 -4.09 2.56
N ARG A 146 -6.75 -3.87 1.24
CA ARG A 146 -7.64 -2.84 0.67
C ARG A 146 -9.02 -3.33 0.30
N ILE A 147 -9.18 -4.61 -0.03
CA ILE A 147 -10.50 -5.19 -0.29
C ILE A 147 -11.41 -5.09 0.94
N PRO A 148 -10.97 -5.47 2.17
CA PRO A 148 -11.79 -5.27 3.36
C PRO A 148 -12.15 -3.81 3.61
N VAL A 149 -11.23 -2.87 3.37
CA VAL A 149 -11.50 -1.44 3.51
C VAL A 149 -12.54 -0.97 2.50
N ALA A 150 -12.46 -1.39 1.23
CA ALA A 150 -13.49 -1.06 0.24
C ALA A 150 -14.87 -1.60 0.65
N VAL A 151 -14.93 -2.80 1.23
CA VAL A 151 -16.17 -3.36 1.78
C VAL A 151 -16.69 -2.54 2.96
N ILE A 152 -15.82 -2.09 3.88
CA ILE A 152 -16.21 -1.19 4.98
C ILE A 152 -16.78 0.12 4.41
N MET A 153 -16.11 0.72 3.42
CA MET A 153 -16.58 1.97 2.77
C MET A 153 -17.93 1.79 2.09
N PHE A 154 -18.20 0.63 1.48
CA PHE A 154 -19.52 0.33 0.91
C PHE A 154 -20.63 0.45 1.96
N PHE A 155 -20.43 -0.14 3.14
CA PHE A 155 -21.41 -0.07 4.23
C PHE A 155 -21.46 1.30 4.90
N ALA A 156 -20.31 1.95 5.09
CA ALA A 156 -20.23 3.29 5.67
C ALA A 156 -20.96 4.32 4.81
N ILE A 157 -20.72 4.34 3.49
CA ILE A 157 -21.39 5.27 2.56
C ILE A 157 -22.89 4.99 2.51
N ARG A 158 -23.30 3.71 2.51
CA ARG A 158 -24.72 3.36 2.54
C ARG A 158 -25.41 3.74 3.85
N GLY A 159 -24.68 3.62 4.96
CA GLY A 159 -25.19 3.84 6.31
C GLY A 159 -25.00 5.26 6.84
N ASN A 160 -24.26 6.12 6.15
CA ASN A 160 -23.86 7.46 6.59
C ASN A 160 -23.30 7.46 8.01
N TRP A 161 -22.30 6.60 8.25
CA TRP A 161 -21.72 6.39 9.58
C TRP A 161 -20.95 7.60 10.13
N GLY A 162 -20.62 8.59 9.31
CA GLY A 162 -19.91 9.81 9.74
C GLY A 162 -18.44 9.55 10.09
N THR A 163 -17.85 8.51 9.49
CA THR A 163 -16.46 8.09 9.67
C THR A 163 -15.60 8.57 8.51
N HIS A 164 -14.27 8.43 8.59
CA HIS A 164 -13.42 8.76 7.44
C HIS A 164 -13.68 7.87 6.20
N TYR A 165 -14.44 6.77 6.36
CA TYR A 165 -14.80 5.85 5.29
C TYR A 165 -15.93 6.36 4.39
N ASP A 166 -16.69 7.37 4.82
CA ASP A 166 -17.84 7.93 4.09
C ASP A 166 -17.81 9.47 3.99
N VAL A 167 -16.85 10.13 4.64
CA VAL A 167 -16.71 11.59 4.51
C VAL A 167 -16.07 11.98 3.18
N LEU A 168 -16.75 12.85 2.44
CA LEU A 168 -16.28 13.42 1.19
C LEU A 168 -14.98 14.23 1.38
N PRO A 169 -14.01 14.14 0.45
CA PRO A 169 -12.84 15.00 0.44
C PRO A 169 -13.20 16.49 0.35
N PRO A 170 -12.37 17.40 0.92
CA PRO A 170 -12.57 18.83 0.76
C PRO A 170 -12.62 19.23 -0.73
N GLY A 171 -13.65 20.00 -1.11
CA GLY A 171 -13.81 20.45 -2.50
C GLY A 171 -14.24 19.36 -3.48
N TYR A 172 -14.80 18.24 -3.00
CA TYR A 172 -15.33 17.18 -3.86
C TYR A 172 -16.48 17.70 -4.75
N THR A 173 -16.34 17.52 -6.06
CA THR A 173 -17.33 17.89 -7.08
C THR A 173 -17.79 16.69 -7.91
N GLY A 174 -17.48 15.48 -7.44
CA GLY A 174 -17.85 14.24 -8.12
C GLY A 174 -19.29 13.79 -7.84
N PRO A 175 -19.67 12.59 -8.30
CA PRO A 175 -21.00 12.04 -8.10
C PRO A 175 -21.34 11.82 -6.61
N THR A 176 -22.56 12.19 -6.21
CA THR A 176 -23.09 11.98 -4.85
C THR A 176 -24.19 10.90 -4.78
N SER A 177 -24.48 10.24 -5.91
CA SER A 177 -25.30 9.03 -5.90
C SER A 177 -24.51 7.89 -5.25
N PHE A 178 -25.18 7.00 -4.52
CA PHE A 178 -24.54 5.90 -3.79
C PHE A 178 -23.45 5.17 -4.60
N TRP A 179 -23.80 4.69 -5.82
CA TRP A 179 -22.85 3.98 -6.67
C TRP A 179 -21.74 4.88 -7.21
N GLY A 180 -22.08 6.11 -7.62
CA GLY A 180 -21.10 7.05 -8.13
C GLY A 180 -20.07 7.45 -7.06
N GLU A 181 -20.54 7.73 -5.86
CA GLU A 181 -19.72 8.07 -4.70
C GLU A 181 -18.84 6.86 -4.29
N TYR A 182 -19.45 5.69 -4.09
CA TYR A 182 -18.70 4.49 -3.71
C TYR A 182 -17.62 4.13 -4.73
N LEU A 183 -17.91 4.22 -6.03
CA LEU A 183 -16.90 3.98 -7.07
C LEU A 183 -15.79 5.03 -7.04
N ALA A 184 -16.13 6.31 -6.89
CA ALA A 184 -15.20 7.43 -7.00
C ALA A 184 -14.29 7.60 -5.79
N ILE A 185 -14.82 7.47 -4.57
CA ILE A 185 -14.05 7.71 -3.32
C ILE A 185 -13.68 6.41 -2.60
N GLY A 186 -14.45 5.34 -2.78
CA GLY A 186 -14.23 4.05 -2.13
C GLY A 186 -13.41 3.10 -3.01
N LEU A 187 -14.05 2.49 -4.00
CA LEU A 187 -13.50 1.35 -4.72
C LEU A 187 -12.23 1.71 -5.52
N LEU A 188 -12.30 2.73 -6.40
CA LEU A 188 -11.19 3.06 -7.29
C LEU A 188 -9.94 3.51 -6.51
N PRO A 189 -10.02 4.43 -5.54
CA PRO A 189 -8.84 4.81 -4.76
C PRO A 189 -8.26 3.64 -3.96
N GLN A 190 -9.09 2.79 -3.35
CA GLN A 190 -8.61 1.64 -2.55
C GLN A 190 -7.90 0.60 -3.41
N LEU A 191 -8.39 0.30 -4.61
CA LEU A 191 -7.85 -0.77 -5.44
C LEU A 191 -6.77 -0.32 -6.45
N VAL A 192 -6.68 0.98 -6.74
CA VAL A 192 -5.67 1.54 -7.67
C VAL A 192 -4.62 2.32 -6.89
N PHE A 193 -5.00 3.48 -6.35
CA PHE A 193 -4.04 4.39 -5.69
C PHE A 193 -3.37 3.72 -4.49
N TRP A 194 -4.17 3.20 -3.55
CA TRP A 194 -3.63 2.68 -2.30
C TRP A 194 -2.81 1.39 -2.48
N VAL A 195 -3.16 0.57 -3.48
CA VAL A 195 -2.35 -0.60 -3.85
C VAL A 195 -1.03 -0.16 -4.48
N ALA A 196 -1.06 0.77 -5.43
CA ALA A 196 0.15 1.31 -6.05
C ALA A 196 1.08 2.01 -5.05
N PHE A 197 0.51 2.77 -4.10
CA PHE A 197 1.22 3.34 -2.97
C PHE A 197 1.89 2.24 -2.13
N THR A 198 1.15 1.19 -1.76
CA THR A 198 1.70 0.07 -0.97
C THR A 198 2.88 -0.60 -1.68
N ILE A 199 2.77 -0.84 -2.99
CA ILE A 199 3.84 -1.44 -3.79
C ILE A 199 5.07 -0.53 -3.84
N THR A 200 4.89 0.74 -4.18
CA THR A 200 6.02 1.67 -4.41
C THR A 200 6.71 2.05 -3.10
N THR A 201 5.96 2.42 -2.06
CA THR A 201 6.50 2.72 -0.73
C THR A 201 7.13 1.50 -0.10
N GLY A 202 6.45 0.34 -0.13
CA GLY A 202 7.00 -0.89 0.42
C GLY A 202 8.28 -1.34 -0.30
N SER A 203 8.34 -1.19 -1.63
CA SER A 203 9.53 -1.50 -2.42
C SER A 203 10.69 -0.56 -2.11
N LEU A 204 10.41 0.73 -1.91
CA LEU A 204 11.44 1.72 -1.59
C LEU A 204 12.09 1.42 -0.24
N PHE A 205 11.29 1.35 0.81
CA PHE A 205 11.77 1.10 2.17
C PHE A 205 12.37 -0.31 2.31
N GLY A 206 11.74 -1.30 1.69
CA GLY A 206 12.26 -2.66 1.62
C GLY A 206 13.62 -2.75 0.94
N SER A 207 13.80 -2.06 -0.20
CA SER A 207 15.08 -2.03 -0.91
C SER A 207 16.18 -1.33 -0.11
N VAL A 208 15.87 -0.22 0.54
CA VAL A 208 16.82 0.48 1.43
C VAL A 208 17.22 -0.39 2.61
N ALA A 209 16.25 -1.01 3.30
CA ALA A 209 16.54 -1.88 4.45
C ALA A 209 17.38 -3.10 4.05
N SER A 210 17.06 -3.73 2.91
CA SER A 210 17.84 -4.85 2.37
C SER A 210 19.27 -4.42 2.05
N ALA A 211 19.47 -3.23 1.45
CA ALA A 211 20.79 -2.67 1.17
C ALA A 211 21.65 -2.54 2.43
N VAL A 212 21.08 -1.98 3.49
CA VAL A 212 21.74 -1.77 4.77
C VAL A 212 22.10 -3.10 5.42
N ALA A 213 21.15 -4.05 5.44
CA ALA A 213 21.38 -5.38 6.02
C ALA A 213 22.48 -6.16 5.29
N HIS A 214 22.54 -6.10 3.94
CA HIS A 214 23.60 -6.75 3.17
C HIS A 214 24.98 -6.14 3.44
N ARG A 215 25.08 -4.81 3.52
CA ARG A 215 26.34 -4.12 3.86
C ARG A 215 26.84 -4.51 5.26
N GLY A 216 25.94 -4.58 6.24
CA GLY A 216 26.29 -5.00 7.60
C GLY A 216 26.85 -6.43 7.65
N LYS A 217 26.25 -7.36 6.89
CA LYS A 217 26.77 -8.73 6.78
C LYS A 217 28.16 -8.77 6.13
N ALA A 218 28.36 -8.04 5.03
CA ALA A 218 29.66 -8.01 4.35
C ALA A 218 30.78 -7.43 5.25
N ALA A 219 30.48 -6.36 5.99
CA ALA A 219 31.43 -5.77 6.94
C ALA A 219 31.77 -6.75 8.09
N ALA A 220 30.78 -7.46 8.63
CA ALA A 220 31.01 -8.46 9.67
C ALA A 220 31.94 -9.59 9.20
N HIS A 221 31.73 -10.12 7.99
CA HIS A 221 32.59 -11.18 7.43
C HIS A 221 34.01 -10.70 7.09
N ALA A 222 34.22 -9.40 6.86
CA ALA A 222 35.55 -8.84 6.62
C ALA A 222 36.36 -8.63 7.93
N THR A 223 35.73 -8.79 9.10
CA THR A 223 36.35 -8.58 10.42
C THR A 223 36.49 -9.86 11.25
N SER A 224 36.00 -10.98 10.73
CA SER A 224 36.15 -12.34 11.28
C SER A 224 37.26 -13.11 10.57
#